data_AF-A0A816RA60-F1
#
_entry.id   AF-A0A816RA60-F1
#
_cell.length_a   1.000
_cell.length_b   1.000
_cell.length_c   1.000
_cell.angle_alpha   90.00
_cell.angle_beta   90.00
_cell.angle_gamma   90.00
#
_symmetry.space_group_name_H-M   'P 1'
#
loop_
_entity.id
_entity.type
_entity.pdbx_description
1 polymer ?
#
loop_
_entity_poly.entity_id
_entity_poly.type
_entity_poly.pdbx_seq_one_letter_code
_entity_poly.pdbx_strand_id
1 'polypeptide(L)'
;MLKEGLAQNSTKISKSCLHGKAELLGANIVTLDFDYYNDDDDEYQEEDNNEDLTSIDGVTYSYDEMCSIVEYSKTHTFLSLRNRYKNIKYKEQLRRMKRYVDSQGTKIQKFRCIDEFVYAEFIRARESSLTVHDSDVRRLTLKKKHAA
;
A
#
# COMPACT_ATOMS: atom_id res chain seq x y z
N MET A 1 -64.87 22.31 21.24
CA MET A 1 -65.68 22.40 20.01
C MET A 1 -65.29 21.25 19.10
N LEU A 2 -66.32 20.58 18.57
CA LEU A 2 -66.36 19.31 17.84
C LEU A 2 -65.52 19.29 16.56
N LYS A 3 -64.86 18.14 16.29
CA LYS A 3 -64.80 17.40 15.00
C LYS A 3 -64.42 15.95 15.35
N GLU A 4 -65.33 14.96 15.37
CA GLU A 4 -65.96 14.25 14.24
C GLU A 4 -65.00 13.50 13.32
N GLY A 5 -65.30 12.21 13.08
CA GLY A 5 -64.78 11.44 11.93
C GLY A 5 -64.33 10.01 12.28
N LEU A 6 -65.25 9.13 12.65
CA LEU A 6 -65.82 8.06 11.79
C LEU A 6 -64.90 6.83 11.61
N ALA A 7 -65.27 5.79 12.35
CA ALA A 7 -64.79 4.43 12.20
C ALA A 7 -65.67 3.63 11.22
N GLN A 8 -65.08 2.52 10.77
CA GLN A 8 -65.65 1.35 10.09
C GLN A 8 -65.63 1.40 8.57
N ASN A 9 -64.85 0.49 7.95
CA ASN A 9 -65.47 -0.56 7.15
C ASN A 9 -64.52 -1.75 6.91
N SER A 10 -65.11 -2.92 7.11
CA SER A 10 -64.60 -4.27 6.90
C SER A 10 -64.43 -4.56 5.41
N THR A 11 -63.36 -5.24 5.01
CA THR A 11 -63.39 -6.03 3.78
C THR A 11 -62.53 -7.30 3.93
N LYS A 12 -63.21 -8.41 3.64
CA LYS A 12 -62.79 -9.80 3.73
C LYS A 12 -61.60 -10.08 2.81
N ILE A 13 -60.56 -10.74 3.34
CA ILE A 13 -59.51 -11.34 2.51
C ILE A 13 -59.90 -12.81 2.29
N SER A 14 -60.43 -13.11 1.11
CA SER A 14 -60.66 -14.48 0.62
C SER A 14 -59.56 -14.86 -0.37
N LYS A 15 -59.06 -16.07 -0.19
CA LYS A 15 -58.08 -16.79 -1.01
C LYS A 15 -58.41 -16.77 -2.51
N SER A 16 -57.38 -16.66 -3.35
CA SER A 16 -57.21 -17.61 -4.46
C SER A 16 -55.76 -17.61 -4.96
N CYS A 17 -55.21 -18.82 -5.03
CA CYS A 17 -53.98 -19.15 -5.70
C CYS A 17 -54.09 -18.80 -7.19
N LEU A 18 -53.09 -18.11 -7.73
CA LEU A 18 -52.74 -18.25 -9.14
C LEU A 18 -51.27 -18.60 -9.23
N HIS A 19 -51.05 -19.86 -9.59
CA HIS A 19 -49.79 -20.40 -10.07
C HIS A 19 -49.34 -19.57 -11.28
N GLY A 20 -48.46 -18.61 -11.04
CA GLY A 20 -47.65 -18.00 -12.09
C GLY A 20 -46.60 -19.02 -12.53
N LYS A 21 -46.80 -19.60 -13.71
CA LYS A 21 -45.77 -20.38 -14.41
C LYS A 21 -44.53 -19.50 -14.54
N ALA A 22 -43.44 -19.92 -13.90
CA ALA A 22 -42.12 -19.39 -14.19
C ALA A 22 -41.75 -19.87 -15.60
N GLU A 23 -42.03 -19.05 -16.60
CA GLU A 23 -41.37 -19.17 -17.90
C GLU A 23 -39.89 -18.90 -17.68
N LEU A 24 -39.13 -20.00 -17.70
CA LEU A 24 -37.68 -20.03 -17.82
C LEU A 24 -37.28 -19.17 -19.02
N LEU A 25 -36.91 -17.92 -18.75
CA LEU A 25 -36.02 -17.19 -19.63
C LEU A 25 -34.71 -17.99 -19.65
N GLY A 26 -34.56 -18.77 -20.71
CA GLY A 26 -33.31 -19.41 -21.08
C GLY A 26 -32.27 -18.32 -21.19
N ALA A 27 -31.55 -18.10 -20.10
CA ALA A 27 -30.34 -17.33 -20.10
C ALA A 27 -29.42 -18.08 -21.07
N ASN A 28 -29.21 -17.49 -22.25
CA ASN A 28 -28.01 -17.72 -23.03
C ASN A 28 -26.84 -17.24 -22.16
N ILE A 29 -26.47 -18.07 -21.18
CA ILE A 29 -25.17 -18.04 -20.57
C ILE A 29 -24.26 -18.48 -21.70
N VAL A 30 -23.72 -17.48 -22.40
CA VAL A 30 -22.51 -17.65 -23.18
C VAL A 30 -21.49 -18.19 -22.19
N THR A 31 -21.30 -19.50 -22.20
CA THR A 31 -20.12 -20.13 -21.62
C THR A 31 -18.97 -19.61 -22.46
N LEU A 32 -18.42 -18.46 -22.05
CA LEU A 32 -17.10 -18.06 -22.49
C LEU A 32 -16.20 -19.18 -21.97
N ASP A 33 -15.84 -20.08 -22.88
CA ASP A 33 -14.79 -21.07 -22.73
C ASP A 33 -13.56 -20.29 -22.26
N PHE A 34 -13.36 -20.31 -20.93
CA PHE A 34 -12.30 -19.63 -20.20
C PHE A 34 -11.03 -20.45 -20.37
N ASP A 35 -10.63 -20.57 -21.62
CA ASP A 35 -9.55 -21.43 -22.04
C ASP A 35 -8.29 -20.59 -22.01
N TYR A 36 -7.53 -20.80 -20.94
CA TYR A 36 -6.08 -20.92 -21.05
C TYR A 36 -5.29 -19.62 -21.24
N TYR A 37 -5.29 -18.76 -20.22
CA TYR A 37 -4.05 -18.04 -19.89
C TYR A 37 -3.15 -18.99 -19.08
N ASN A 38 -2.43 -19.86 -19.79
CA ASN A 38 -1.05 -20.16 -19.42
C ASN A 38 -0.26 -18.92 -19.84
N ASP A 39 -0.34 -17.88 -19.02
CA ASP A 39 0.59 -16.75 -19.10
C ASP A 39 1.66 -17.08 -18.09
N ASP A 40 2.89 -17.09 -18.58
CA ASP A 40 4.06 -17.67 -17.97
C ASP A 40 4.14 -17.35 -16.47
N ASP A 41 4.35 -18.40 -15.67
CA ASP A 41 4.80 -18.32 -14.29
C ASP A 41 6.22 -17.76 -14.32
N ASP A 42 6.35 -16.49 -14.70
CA ASP A 42 7.48 -15.64 -14.43
C ASP A 42 7.53 -15.52 -12.92
N GLU A 43 8.07 -16.57 -12.28
CA GLU A 43 8.45 -16.61 -10.88
C GLU A 43 9.20 -15.31 -10.65
N TYR A 44 8.53 -14.35 -10.02
CA TYR A 44 9.09 -13.06 -9.65
C TYR A 44 10.26 -13.37 -8.73
N GLN A 45 11.44 -13.56 -9.32
CA GLN A 45 12.68 -13.52 -8.58
C GLN A 45 12.72 -12.11 -8.05
N GLU A 46 12.53 -11.95 -6.74
CA GLU A 46 12.85 -10.71 -6.02
C GLU A 46 14.35 -10.49 -6.17
N GLU A 47 14.77 -10.03 -7.35
CA GLU A 47 16.00 -9.33 -7.56
C GLU A 47 15.87 -8.06 -6.70
N ASP A 48 16.44 -8.11 -5.50
CA ASP A 48 17.59 -7.27 -5.17
C ASP A 48 17.74 -7.21 -3.63
N ASN A 49 18.31 -8.26 -3.04
CA ASN A 49 18.98 -8.15 -1.73
C ASN A 49 20.33 -7.41 -1.88
N ASN A 50 20.42 -6.38 -2.72
CA ASN A 50 21.48 -5.38 -2.54
C ASN A 50 21.22 -4.75 -1.18
N GLU A 51 21.95 -5.23 -0.17
CA GLU A 51 22.15 -4.47 1.05
C GLU A 51 22.52 -3.06 0.63
N ASP A 52 21.66 -2.08 0.93
CA ASP A 52 21.86 -0.67 0.60
C ASP A 52 23.10 -0.17 1.36
N LEU A 53 24.29 -0.46 0.82
CA LEU A 53 25.58 -0.12 1.40
C LEU A 53 25.91 1.33 1.09
N THR A 54 26.15 2.11 2.14
CA THR A 54 26.51 3.52 2.03
C THR A 54 27.95 3.72 2.48
N SER A 55 28.76 4.36 1.63
CA SER A 55 30.14 4.72 1.99
C SER A 55 30.18 6.08 2.67
N ILE A 56 30.68 6.14 3.90
CA ILE A 56 30.92 7.37 4.66
C ILE A 56 32.37 7.38 5.10
N ASP A 57 33.14 8.36 4.63
CA ASP A 57 34.57 8.51 4.94
C ASP A 57 35.42 7.27 4.57
N GLY A 58 35.06 6.59 3.47
CA GLY A 58 35.76 5.41 2.97
C GLY A 58 35.43 4.11 3.72
N VAL A 59 34.46 4.14 4.64
CA VAL A 59 33.92 2.94 5.28
C VAL A 59 32.50 2.71 4.79
N THR A 60 32.21 1.49 4.36
CA THR A 60 30.87 1.05 3.96
C THR A 60 30.08 0.59 5.17
N TYR A 61 28.82 1.02 5.24
CA TYR A 61 27.88 0.64 6.28
C TYR A 61 26.56 0.19 5.65
N SER A 62 25.94 -0.84 6.22
CA SER A 62 24.54 -1.12 5.93
C SER A 62 23.62 -0.11 6.63
N TYR A 63 22.37 0.01 6.17
CA TYR A 63 21.39 0.88 6.83
C TYR A 63 21.12 0.46 8.28
N ASP A 64 21.00 -0.84 8.53
CA ASP A 64 20.73 -1.38 9.87
C ASP A 64 21.90 -1.14 10.83
N GLU A 65 23.13 -1.23 10.33
CA GLU A 65 24.32 -0.85 11.09
C GLU A 65 24.28 0.64 11.47
N MET A 66 23.97 1.52 10.52
CA MET A 66 23.85 2.96 10.79
C MET A 66 22.75 3.26 11.80
N CYS A 67 21.58 2.62 11.69
CA CYS A 67 20.50 2.74 12.67
C CYS A 67 20.96 2.30 14.06
N SER A 68 21.61 1.15 14.16
CA SER A 68 22.12 0.61 15.43
C SER A 68 23.15 1.54 16.08
N ILE A 69 24.06 2.09 15.28
CA ILE A 69 25.06 3.07 15.72
C ILE A 69 24.39 4.35 16.22
N VAL A 70 23.43 4.88 15.46
CA VAL A 70 22.71 6.12 15.80
C VAL A 70 21.91 5.92 17.08
N GLU A 71 21.22 4.79 17.23
CA GLU A 71 20.45 4.46 18.43
C GLU A 71 21.34 4.33 19.66
N TYR A 72 22.47 3.62 19.55
CA TYR A 72 23.45 3.52 20.64
C TYR A 72 24.01 4.90 21.04
N SER A 73 24.18 5.80 20.07
CA SER A 73 24.67 7.17 20.32
C SER A 73 23.73 8.05 21.13
N LYS A 74 22.44 7.69 21.25
CA LYS A 74 21.45 8.45 22.04
C LYS A 74 21.64 8.24 23.53
N THR A 75 22.11 7.06 23.92
CA THR A 75 22.22 6.64 25.33
C THR A 75 23.67 6.65 25.85
N HIS A 76 24.66 6.70 24.97
CA HIS A 76 26.07 6.56 25.33
C HIS A 76 26.94 7.73 24.87
N THR A 77 28.06 7.92 25.58
CA THR A 77 29.06 8.92 25.19
C THR A 77 29.78 8.51 23.90
N PHE A 78 30.35 9.51 23.21
CA PHE A 78 31.14 9.25 21.99
C PHE A 78 32.35 8.34 22.24
N LEU A 79 32.95 8.40 23.43
CA LEU A 79 34.08 7.53 23.79
C LEU A 79 33.65 6.06 23.86
N SER A 80 32.52 5.78 24.52
CA SER A 80 31.92 4.44 24.58
C SER A 80 31.54 3.93 23.18
N LEU A 81 30.95 4.81 22.36
CA LEU A 81 30.60 4.51 20.97
C LEU A 81 31.83 4.16 20.13
N ARG A 82 32.94 4.90 20.26
CA ARG A 82 34.20 4.61 19.56
C ARG A 82 34.84 3.30 20.00
N ASN A 83 34.73 2.95 21.29
CA ASN A 83 35.25 1.67 21.79
C ASN A 83 34.48 0.47 21.21
N ARG A 84 33.15 0.62 21.05
CA ARG A 84 32.29 -0.41 20.46
C ARG A 84 32.42 -0.49 18.94
N TYR A 85 32.37 0.65 18.27
CA TYR A 85 32.40 0.77 16.82
C TYR A 85 33.74 1.37 16.36
N LYS A 86 34.74 0.51 16.18
CA LYS A 86 36.12 0.90 15.87
C LYS A 86 36.27 1.72 14.58
N ASN A 87 35.31 1.58 13.67
CA ASN A 87 35.29 2.29 12.40
C ASN A 87 34.85 3.76 12.51
N ILE A 88 34.27 4.17 13.66
CA ILE A 88 33.81 5.54 13.88
C ILE A 88 34.92 6.35 14.55
N LYS A 89 35.65 7.11 13.74
CA LYS A 89 36.82 7.86 14.22
C LYS A 89 36.46 9.25 14.74
N TYR A 90 35.46 9.89 14.14
CA TYR A 90 35.16 11.30 14.35
C TYR A 90 33.66 11.54 14.62
N LYS A 91 33.34 12.57 15.41
CA LYS A 91 31.94 12.97 15.67
C LYS A 91 31.21 13.40 14.39
N GLU A 92 31.94 13.93 13.40
CA GLU A 92 31.34 14.36 12.15
C GLU A 92 30.78 13.18 11.34
N GLN A 93 31.44 12.01 11.40
CA GLN A 93 30.96 10.78 10.77
C GLN A 93 29.61 10.36 11.37
N LEU A 94 29.49 10.40 12.71
CA LEU A 94 28.23 10.15 13.40
C LEU A 94 27.16 11.19 13.01
N ARG A 95 27.52 12.46 12.85
CA ARG A 95 26.58 13.50 12.39
C ARG A 95 26.06 13.24 10.98
N ARG A 96 26.90 12.69 10.09
CA ARG A 96 26.48 12.30 8.73
C ARG A 96 25.57 11.08 8.77
N MET A 97 25.89 10.06 9.56
CA MET A 97 25.03 8.90 9.77
C MET A 97 23.66 9.29 10.32
N LYS A 98 23.61 10.17 11.33
CA LYS A 98 22.34 10.71 11.86
C LYS A 98 21.53 11.37 10.77
N ARG A 99 22.14 12.29 10.00
CA ARG A 99 21.46 12.91 8.87
C ARG A 99 20.95 11.89 7.87
N TYR A 100 21.73 10.86 7.54
CA TYR A 100 21.30 9.82 6.61
C TYR A 100 20.08 9.06 7.12
N VAL A 101 20.14 8.57 8.36
CA VAL A 101 19.03 7.85 9.01
C VAL A 101 17.79 8.73 9.15
N ASP A 102 17.95 9.98 9.58
CA ASP A 102 16.84 10.88 9.88
C ASP A 102 16.19 11.48 8.62
N SER A 103 16.95 11.72 7.54
CA SER A 103 16.47 12.46 6.37
C SER A 103 16.32 11.66 5.08
N GLN A 104 17.08 10.58 4.90
CA GLN A 104 17.13 9.90 3.62
C GLN A 104 16.31 8.61 3.64
N GLY A 105 16.27 7.86 4.74
CA GLY A 105 15.81 6.47 4.65
C GLY A 105 16.57 5.68 3.58
N THR A 106 16.23 4.43 3.37
CA THR A 106 16.82 3.66 2.26
C THR A 106 16.14 3.98 0.93
N LYS A 107 16.82 3.69 -0.19
CA LYS A 107 16.21 3.76 -1.53
C LYS A 107 14.93 2.92 -1.56
N ILE A 108 14.99 1.74 -0.93
CA ILE A 108 13.86 0.84 -0.74
C ILE A 108 12.72 1.51 0.04
N GLN A 109 13.00 2.17 1.17
CA GLN A 109 11.97 2.86 1.95
C GLN A 109 11.28 3.97 1.13
N LYS A 110 12.05 4.74 0.35
CA LYS A 110 11.47 5.75 -0.55
C LYS A 110 10.56 5.12 -1.61
N PHE A 111 10.96 3.99 -2.18
CA PHE A 111 10.12 3.28 -3.14
C PHE A 111 8.86 2.70 -2.49
N ARG A 112 8.96 2.13 -1.29
CA ARG A 112 7.79 1.67 -0.52
C ARG A 112 6.80 2.80 -0.28
N CYS A 113 7.26 4.00 0.09
CA CYS A 113 6.36 5.15 0.26
C CYS A 113 5.68 5.59 -1.05
N ILE A 114 6.35 5.42 -2.21
CA ILE A 114 5.75 5.70 -3.52
C ILE A 114 4.74 4.60 -3.87
N ASP A 115 5.09 3.35 -3.62
CA ASP A 115 4.26 2.18 -3.89
C ASP A 115 2.97 2.22 -3.07
N GLU A 116 3.07 2.42 -1.75
CA GLU A 116 1.92 2.62 -0.86
C GLU A 116 1.01 3.76 -1.32
N PHE A 117 1.58 4.86 -1.80
CA PHE A 117 0.82 5.99 -2.32
C PHE A 117 0.08 5.63 -3.61
N VAL A 118 0.77 5.00 -4.57
CA VAL A 118 0.18 4.59 -5.85
C VAL A 118 -0.93 3.56 -5.61
N TYR A 119 -0.68 2.60 -4.73
CA TYR A 119 -1.65 1.58 -4.34
C TYR A 119 -2.90 2.18 -3.70
N ALA A 120 -2.74 3.15 -2.78
CA ALA A 120 -3.88 3.86 -2.18
C ALA A 120 -4.72 4.62 -3.21
N GLU A 121 -4.09 5.27 -4.19
CA GLU A 121 -4.80 5.95 -5.28
C GLU A 121 -5.49 4.94 -6.22
N PHE A 122 -4.89 3.76 -6.43
CA PHE A 122 -5.50 2.69 -7.19
C PHE A 122 -6.79 2.17 -6.53
N ILE A 123 -6.76 1.95 -5.20
CA ILE A 123 -7.94 1.56 -4.43
C ILE A 123 -9.06 2.60 -4.61
N ARG A 124 -8.75 3.90 -4.46
CA ARG A 124 -9.72 4.99 -4.63
C ARG A 124 -10.33 5.02 -6.02
N ALA A 125 -9.52 4.79 -7.05
CA ALA A 125 -10.01 4.72 -8.42
C ALA A 125 -10.98 3.55 -8.62
N ARG A 126 -10.66 2.37 -8.05
CA ARG A 126 -11.52 1.18 -8.10
C ARG A 126 -12.85 1.38 -7.36
N GLU A 127 -12.81 1.98 -6.17
CA GLU A 127 -14.03 2.35 -5.42
C GLU A 127 -14.92 3.32 -6.21
N SER A 128 -14.30 4.18 -7.02
CA SER A 128 -15.00 5.12 -7.91
C SER A 128 -15.38 4.51 -9.27
N SER A 129 -15.16 3.21 -9.48
CA SER A 129 -15.36 2.52 -10.77
C SER A 129 -14.60 3.16 -11.95
N LEU A 130 -13.45 3.77 -11.67
CA LEU A 130 -12.56 4.34 -12.69
C LEU A 130 -11.56 3.29 -13.15
N THR A 131 -11.33 3.22 -14.45
CA THR A 131 -10.23 2.45 -15.04
C THR A 131 -8.91 3.19 -14.80
N VAL A 132 -7.88 2.43 -14.40
CA VAL A 132 -6.52 2.97 -14.23
C VAL A 132 -5.65 2.37 -15.33
N HIS A 133 -4.98 3.24 -16.08
CA HIS A 133 -4.01 2.82 -17.09
C HIS A 133 -2.57 2.95 -16.56
N ASP A 134 -1.62 2.29 -17.21
CA ASP A 134 -0.19 2.38 -16.85
C ASP A 134 0.34 3.82 -16.89
N SER A 135 -0.20 4.65 -17.79
CA SER A 135 0.11 6.08 -17.86
C SER A 135 -0.31 6.82 -16.57
N ASP A 136 -1.40 6.41 -15.93
CA ASP A 136 -1.86 6.99 -14.68
C ASP A 136 -0.96 6.58 -13.52
N VAL A 137 -0.56 5.30 -13.47
CA VAL A 137 0.42 4.79 -12.51
C VAL A 137 1.71 5.60 -12.59
N ARG A 138 2.29 5.73 -13.79
CA ARG A 138 3.50 6.53 -14.01
C ARG A 138 3.32 7.99 -13.59
N ARG A 139 2.17 8.60 -13.90
CA ARG A 139 1.86 9.98 -13.48
C ARG A 139 1.80 10.11 -11.96
N LEU A 140 1.19 9.16 -11.27
CA LEU A 140 1.08 9.15 -9.81
C LEU A 140 2.45 8.95 -9.14
N THR A 141 3.27 8.04 -9.66
CA THR A 141 4.66 7.85 -9.22
C THR A 141 5.46 9.15 -9.31
N LEU A 142 5.39 9.84 -10.46
CA LEU A 142 6.08 11.12 -10.66
C LEU A 142 5.53 12.22 -9.74
N LYS A 143 4.20 12.30 -9.58
CA LYS A 143 3.55 13.25 -8.68
C LYS A 143 4.06 13.09 -7.24
N LYS A 144 4.16 11.86 -6.75
CA LYS A 144 4.66 11.59 -5.39
C LYS A 144 6.15 11.87 -5.24
N LYS A 145 6.96 11.52 -6.24
CA LYS A 145 8.41 11.80 -6.26
C LYS A 145 8.71 13.29 -6.14
N HIS A 146 7.93 14.16 -6.79
CA HIS A 146 8.14 15.62 -6.72
C HIS A 146 7.60 16.25 -5.43
N ALA A 147 6.75 15.55 -4.68
CA ALA A 147 6.19 16.01 -3.42
C ALA A 147 6.98 15.52 -2.18
N ALA A 148 7.96 14.64 -2.37
CA ALA A 148 8.85 14.10 -1.34
C ALA A 148 10.21 14.81 -1.37
#